data_AF-A0A3P7M5Z1-F1
#
_entry.id   AF-A0A3P7M5Z1-F1
#
_cell.length_a   1.000
_cell.length_b   1.000
_cell.length_c   1.000
_cell.angle_alpha   90.00
_cell.angle_beta   90.00
_cell.angle_gamma   90.00
#
_symmetry.space_group_name_H-M   'P 1'
#
loop_
_entity.id
_entity.type
_entity.pdbx_description
1 polymer ?
#
loop_
_entity_poly.entity_id
_entity_poly.type
_entity_poly.pdbx_seq_one_letter_code
_entity_poly.pdbx_strand_id
1 'polypeptide(L)'
;MVEVNYVSPNGKLLKENYGVGGGDKITKYVGVSDESSLAKSAENEYKLWNYSGYEGSFTGWLVPVVKAGGSVRLRDKERPEGVYYVTGVEIEFGQSGAKRKVTLGRRLG
;
A
#
# COMPACT_ATOMS: atom_id res chain seq x y z
N MET A 1 9.90 -9.34 -7.30
CA MET A 1 9.07 -10.13 -8.24
C MET A 1 7.90 -10.73 -7.47
N VAL A 2 6.69 -10.75 -8.02
CA VAL A 2 5.52 -11.37 -7.37
C VAL A 2 5.10 -12.62 -8.14
N GLU A 3 4.99 -13.74 -7.44
CA GLU A 3 4.45 -15.02 -7.94
C GLU A 3 3.09 -15.27 -7.31
N VAL A 4 2.06 -15.44 -8.14
CA VAL A 4 0.73 -15.82 -7.70
C VAL A 4 0.44 -17.25 -8.12
N ASN A 5 0.09 -18.07 -7.14
CA ASN A 5 -0.21 -19.49 -7.31
C ASN A 5 -1.70 -19.74 -7.07
N TYR A 6 -2.34 -20.47 -7.98
CA TYR A 6 -3.67 -21.02 -7.78
C TYR A 6 -3.59 -22.55 -7.75
N VAL A 7 -4.25 -23.16 -6.77
CA VAL A 7 -4.40 -24.61 -6.67
C VAL A 7 -5.82 -24.94 -7.10
N SER A 8 -5.97 -25.61 -8.23
CA SER A 8 -7.27 -26.07 -8.69
C SER A 8 -7.82 -27.16 -7.76
N PRO A 9 -9.15 -27.37 -7.71
CA PRO A 9 -9.77 -28.45 -6.94
C PRO A 9 -9.23 -29.85 -7.29
N ASN A 10 -8.69 -30.00 -8.51
CA ASN A 10 -8.08 -31.23 -9.01
C ASN A 10 -6.59 -31.38 -8.64
N GLY A 11 -6.05 -30.49 -7.79
CA GLY A 11 -4.64 -30.51 -7.36
C GLY A 11 -3.64 -29.95 -8.38
N LYS A 12 -4.10 -29.48 -9.55
CA LYS A 12 -3.24 -28.84 -10.55
C LYS A 12 -2.91 -27.41 -10.13
N LEU A 13 -1.63 -27.07 -10.16
CA LEU A 13 -1.11 -25.76 -9.75
C LEU A 13 -0.90 -24.86 -10.97
N LEU A 14 -1.56 -23.70 -11.00
CA LEU A 14 -1.41 -22.64 -12.00
C LEU A 14 -0.56 -21.53 -11.40
N LYS A 15 0.46 -21.08 -12.14
CA LYS A 15 1.44 -20.09 -11.68
C LYS A 15 1.51 -18.92 -12.64
N GLU A 16 1.39 -17.71 -12.11
CA GLU A 16 1.61 -16.47 -12.85
C GLU A 16 2.66 -15.61 -12.15
N ASN A 17 3.56 -15.00 -12.92
CA ASN A 17 4.63 -14.15 -12.41
C ASN A 17 4.53 -12.75 -12.99
N TYR A 18 4.68 -11.74 -12.13
CA TYR A 18 4.66 -10.34 -12.54
C TYR A 18 5.77 -9.53 -11.86
N GLY A 19 6.50 -8.73 -12.66
CA GLY A 19 7.57 -7.83 -12.21
C GLY A 19 8.97 -8.13 -12.74
N VAL A 20 9.92 -7.25 -12.45
CA VAL A 20 11.33 -7.35 -12.87
C VAL A 20 12.08 -8.33 -11.96
N GLY A 21 12.85 -9.25 -12.55
CA GLY A 21 13.72 -10.18 -11.83
C GLY A 21 14.99 -9.49 -11.32
N GLY A 22 15.38 -9.78 -10.07
CA GLY A 22 16.60 -9.23 -9.46
C GLY A 22 16.49 -8.84 -7.97
N GLY A 23 15.29 -8.88 -7.38
CA GLY A 23 15.05 -8.62 -5.95
C GLY A 23 14.16 -9.67 -5.29
N ASP A 24 13.66 -9.37 -4.08
CA ASP A 24 12.85 -10.30 -3.27
C ASP A 24 11.63 -10.86 -4.02
N LYS A 25 11.37 -12.15 -3.79
CA LYS A 25 10.26 -12.89 -4.39
C LYS A 25 9.14 -13.03 -3.37
N ILE A 26 7.96 -12.51 -3.70
CA ILE A 26 6.76 -12.62 -2.87
C ILE A 26 5.85 -13.67 -3.51
N THR A 27 5.53 -14.73 -2.77
CA THR A 27 4.63 -15.81 -3.24
C THR A 27 3.29 -15.71 -2.52
N LYS A 28 2.19 -15.65 -3.28
CA LYS A 28 0.82 -15.57 -2.74
C LYS A 28 -0.08 -16.64 -3.35
N TYR A 29 -0.89 -17.27 -2.51
CA TYR A 29 -1.92 -18.21 -2.96
C TYR A 29 -3.25 -17.48 -3.10
N VAL A 30 -3.90 -17.62 -4.26
CA VAL A 30 -5.21 -17.03 -4.54
C VAL A 30 -6.22 -18.13 -4.86
N GLY A 31 -7.51 -17.86 -4.66
CA GLY A 31 -8.61 -18.80 -4.94
C GLY A 31 -9.28 -18.63 -6.30
N VAL A 32 -8.68 -17.87 -7.22
CA VAL A 32 -9.27 -17.52 -8.52
C VAL A 32 -8.69 -18.42 -9.61
N SER A 33 -9.56 -19.09 -10.37
CA SER A 33 -9.19 -20.06 -11.39
C SER A 33 -8.91 -19.49 -12.77
N ASP A 34 -9.44 -18.30 -13.07
CA ASP A 34 -9.34 -17.70 -14.40
C ASP A 34 -7.99 -17.00 -14.59
N GLU A 35 -7.28 -17.32 -15.68
CA GLU A 35 -5.96 -16.75 -16.01
C GLU A 35 -5.97 -15.21 -16.02
N SER A 36 -7.06 -14.59 -16.52
CA SER A 36 -7.21 -13.13 -16.52
C SER A 36 -7.27 -12.54 -15.10
N SER A 37 -7.94 -13.24 -14.18
CA SER A 37 -8.07 -12.82 -12.78
C SER A 37 -6.76 -13.05 -12.01
N LEU A 38 -6.04 -14.11 -12.34
CA LEU A 38 -4.69 -14.41 -11.83
C LEU A 38 -3.69 -13.32 -12.22
N ALA A 39 -3.65 -12.95 -13.51
CA ALA A 39 -2.78 -11.89 -14.00
C ALA A 39 -3.07 -10.54 -13.33
N LYS A 40 -4.36 -10.16 -13.20
CA LYS A 40 -4.76 -8.94 -12.47
C LYS A 40 -4.38 -8.98 -10.99
N SER A 41 -4.48 -10.15 -10.36
CA SER A 41 -4.08 -10.31 -8.96
C SER A 41 -2.58 -10.14 -8.78
N ALA A 42 -1.77 -10.73 -9.67
CA ALA A 42 -0.32 -10.57 -9.68
C ALA A 42 0.10 -9.12 -9.94
N GLU A 43 -0.54 -8.44 -10.88
CA GLU A 43 -0.31 -7.02 -11.16
C GLU A 43 -0.69 -6.13 -9.98
N ASN A 44 -1.85 -6.35 -9.35
CA ASN A 44 -2.29 -5.57 -8.19
C ASN A 44 -1.37 -5.76 -6.99
N GLU A 45 -0.94 -7.00 -6.75
CA GLU A 45 -0.01 -7.32 -5.67
C GLU A 45 1.36 -6.69 -5.94
N TYR A 46 1.87 -6.77 -7.17
CA TYR A 46 3.10 -6.08 -7.54
C TYR A 46 2.98 -4.56 -7.35
N LYS A 47 1.85 -3.95 -7.72
CA LYS A 47 1.60 -2.52 -7.48
C LYS A 47 1.50 -2.18 -5.98
N LEU A 48 1.03 -3.10 -5.15
CA LEU A 48 0.93 -2.93 -3.70
C LEU A 48 2.29 -3.00 -3.01
N TRP A 49 3.21 -3.83 -3.51
CA TRP A 49 4.55 -3.95 -2.93
C TRP A 49 5.56 -2.99 -3.56
N ASN A 50 5.35 -2.61 -4.82
CA ASN A 50 6.24 -1.75 -5.59
C ASN A 50 5.62 -0.37 -5.86
N TYR A 51 4.93 0.21 -4.87
CA TYR A 51 4.47 1.59 -4.98
C TYR A 51 5.57 2.57 -4.59
N SER A 52 5.68 3.67 -5.33
CA SER A 52 6.39 4.84 -4.84
C SER A 52 5.48 5.60 -3.87
N GLY A 53 5.96 5.82 -2.65
CA GLY A 53 5.16 6.44 -1.60
C GLY A 53 5.98 6.83 -0.40
N TYR A 54 5.29 7.20 0.67
CA TYR A 54 5.91 7.59 1.92
C TYR A 54 5.70 6.48 2.94
N GLU A 55 6.78 5.85 3.39
CA GLU A 55 6.72 4.88 4.47
C GLU A 55 6.91 5.60 5.81
N GLY A 56 5.84 5.66 6.60
CA GLY A 56 5.85 6.24 7.92
C GLY A 56 4.63 7.10 8.22
N SER A 57 4.75 7.88 9.30
CA SER A 57 3.70 8.77 9.77
C SER A 57 4.30 10.12 10.16
N PHE A 58 3.45 11.15 10.16
CA PHE A 58 3.78 12.42 10.78
C PHE A 58 2.74 12.76 11.84
N THR A 59 3.14 13.53 12.85
CA THR A 59 2.24 13.98 13.91
C THR A 59 1.97 15.47 13.73
N GLY A 60 0.69 15.83 13.65
CA GLY A 60 0.22 17.21 13.55
C GLY A 60 -0.78 17.54 14.65
N TRP A 61 -1.24 18.78 14.62
CA TRP A 61 -2.34 19.24 15.45
C TRP A 61 -3.69 18.76 14.89
N LEU A 62 -4.78 19.00 15.62
CA LEU A 62 -6.12 18.57 15.20
C LEU A 62 -6.56 19.12 13.84
N VAL A 63 -6.03 20.26 13.42
CA VAL A 63 -6.36 20.95 12.17
C VAL A 63 -5.06 21.16 11.38
N PRO A 64 -5.03 20.90 10.06
CA PRO A 64 -6.12 20.42 9.20
C PRO A 64 -6.53 18.96 9.47
N VAL A 65 -7.82 18.67 9.24
CA VAL A 65 -8.39 17.33 9.48
C VAL A 65 -8.32 16.49 8.20
N VAL A 66 -7.90 15.24 8.36
CA VAL A 66 -7.98 14.21 7.31
C VAL A 66 -8.42 12.89 7.93
N LYS A 67 -9.15 12.07 7.17
CA LYS A 67 -9.56 10.71 7.56
C LYS A 67 -8.75 9.67 6.77
N ALA A 68 -8.69 8.44 7.27
CA ALA A 68 -8.20 7.31 6.49
C ALA A 68 -8.97 7.23 5.16
N GLY A 69 -8.28 6.98 4.06
CA GLY A 69 -8.84 7.06 2.71
C GLY A 69 -8.77 8.44 2.05
N GLY A 70 -8.42 9.48 2.80
CA GLY A 70 -8.18 10.81 2.26
C GLY A 70 -6.80 10.96 1.61
N SER A 71 -6.46 12.20 1.26
CA SER A 71 -5.14 12.57 0.73
C SER A 71 -4.55 13.74 1.52
N VAL A 72 -3.22 13.77 1.59
CA VAL A 72 -2.44 14.85 2.21
C VAL A 72 -1.41 15.34 1.22
N ARG A 73 -1.32 16.66 1.04
CA ARG A 73 -0.21 17.29 0.33
C ARG A 73 0.91 17.58 1.33
N LEU A 74 2.00 16.83 1.24
CA LEU A 74 3.20 17.05 2.05
C LEU A 74 4.09 18.08 1.37
N ARG A 75 4.48 19.11 2.12
CA ARG A 75 5.46 20.12 1.73
C ARG A 75 6.56 20.11 2.78
N ASP A 76 7.73 19.62 2.40
CA ASP A 76 8.86 19.41 3.29
C ASP A 76 10.13 19.52 2.45
N LYS A 77 11.16 20.17 2.99
CA LYS A 77 12.46 20.32 2.31
C LYS A 77 13.32 19.07 2.44
N GLU A 78 13.12 18.28 3.49
CA GLU A 78 13.92 17.09 3.81
C GLU A 78 13.27 15.79 3.33
N ARG A 79 11.99 15.85 2.95
CA ARG A 79 11.21 14.71 2.46
C ARG A 79 10.67 14.96 1.06
N PRO A 80 10.41 13.90 0.27
CA PRO A 80 9.83 14.08 -1.06
C PRO A 80 8.46 14.79 -0.97
N GLU A 81 8.37 15.98 -1.56
CA GLU A 81 7.09 16.67 -1.69
C GLU A 81 6.14 15.87 -2.61
N GLY A 82 4.84 15.91 -2.30
CA GLY A 82 3.85 15.19 -3.08
C GLY A 82 2.48 15.11 -2.43
N VAL A 83 1.54 14.52 -3.16
CA VAL A 83 0.22 14.16 -2.63
C VAL A 83 0.23 12.68 -2.29
N TYR A 84 -0.04 12.34 -1.03
CA TYR A 84 0.03 10.99 -0.51
C TYR A 84 -1.34 10.52 -0.04
N TYR A 85 -1.61 9.23 -0.22
CA TYR A 85 -2.78 8.56 0.33
C TYR A 85 -2.62 8.36 1.84
N VAL A 86 -3.70 8.59 2.59
CA VAL A 86 -3.71 8.38 4.04
C VAL A 86 -4.20 6.97 4.35
N THR A 87 -3.32 6.15 4.91
CA THR A 87 -3.63 4.75 5.27
C THR A 87 -4.26 4.65 6.66
N GLY A 88 -3.93 5.56 7.57
CA GLY A 88 -4.44 5.55 8.93
C GLY A 88 -4.34 6.90 9.61
N VAL A 89 -5.24 7.15 10.57
CA VAL A 89 -5.19 8.34 11.42
C VAL A 89 -5.51 7.95 12.86
N GLU A 90 -4.56 8.17 13.75
CA GLU A 90 -4.70 7.97 15.18
C GLU A 90 -4.84 9.35 15.85
N ILE A 91 -5.79 9.49 16.79
CA ILE A 91 -6.01 10.74 17.52
C ILE A 91 -5.69 10.48 18.98
N GLU A 92 -4.73 11.24 19.51
CA GLU A 92 -4.31 11.16 20.90
C GLU A 92 -4.76 12.40 21.65
N PHE A 93 -5.36 12.20 22.83
CA PHE A 93 -5.76 13.25 23.75
C PHE A 93 -4.94 13.16 25.02
N GLY A 94 -4.46 14.30 25.52
CA GLY A 94 -3.72 14.37 26.79
C GLY A 94 -3.83 15.75 27.44
N GLN A 95 -3.14 15.92 28.56
CA GLN A 95 -3.15 17.20 29.30
C GLN A 95 -2.61 18.37 28.47
N SER A 96 -1.75 18.10 27.48
CA SER A 96 -1.19 19.10 26.57
C SER A 96 -2.06 19.35 25.32
N GLY A 97 -3.32 18.93 25.33
CA GLY A 97 -4.23 19.03 24.18
C GLY A 97 -4.26 17.75 23.35
N ALA A 98 -4.58 17.89 22.06
CA ALA A 98 -4.81 16.76 21.18
C ALA A 98 -3.98 16.83 19.90
N LYS A 99 -3.50 15.67 19.45
CA LYS A 99 -2.66 15.50 18.28
C LYS A 99 -3.21 14.41 17.36
N ARG A 100 -2.85 14.50 16.09
CA ARG A 100 -3.20 13.51 15.07
C ARG A 100 -1.93 12.92 14.50
N LYS A 101 -1.77 11.61 14.62
CA LYS A 101 -0.74 10.88 13.91
C LYS A 101 -1.33 10.34 12.62
N VAL A 102 -0.80 10.79 11.49
CA VAL A 102 -1.29 10.47 10.16
C VAL A 102 -0.28 9.57 9.47
N THR A 103 -0.70 8.36 9.15
CA THR A 103 0.12 7.39 8.40
C THR A 103 -0.12 7.57 6.92
N LEU A 104 0.98 7.71 6.18
CA LEU A 104 0.96 7.88 4.74
C LEU A 104 1.23 6.55 4.04
N GLY A 105 0.84 6.47 2.77
CA GLY A 105 1.13 5.35 1.90
C GLY A 105 1.55 5.82 0.52
N ARG A 106 0.96 5.19 -0.51
CA ARG A 106 1.28 5.49 -1.91
C ARG A 106 1.12 6.96 -2.27
N ARG A 107 1.98 7.42 -3.17
CA ARG A 107 1.85 8.73 -3.82
C ARG A 107 0.70 8.68 -4.83
N LEU A 108 -0.08 9.75 -4.92
CA LEU A 108 -1.27 9.88 -5.77
C LEU A 108 -1.05 10.78 -7.01
N GLY A 109 0.06 11.51 -7.06
CA GLY A 109 0.48 12.40 -8.14
C GLY A 109 1.82 13.08 -7.84
#